data_AF-A0A8S3FSP1-F1
#
_entry.id   AF-A0A8S3FSP1-F1
#
_cell.length_a   1.000
_cell.length_b   1.000
_cell.length_c   1.000
_cell.angle_alpha   90.00
_cell.angle_beta   90.00
_cell.angle_gamma   90.00
#
_symmetry.space_group_name_H-M   'P 1'
#
loop_
_entity.id
_entity.type
_entity.pdbx_description
1 polymer ?
#
loop_
_entity_poly.entity_id
_entity_poly.type
_entity_poly.pdbx_seq_one_letter_code
_entity_poly.pdbx_strand_id
1 'polypeptide(L)'
;MLSTLILNSNLKISEAEFRFDQLQKHFKSLNLQYAFGSEDATGVIKKIKYDSITNKFIGFPTPLDHGVPIKEYYHTDSLDTLKLWFNSIDKASLLNVHMIQPVQSATQNTIPSSFLLSAYGIDNTATANDILQRW
;
A
#
# COMPACT_ATOMS: atom_id res chain seq x y z
N MET A 1 -13.09 -2.06 -20.71
CA MET A 1 -11.69 -1.91 -21.16
C MET A 1 -10.74 -1.76 -19.97
N LEU A 2 -10.91 -0.75 -19.10
CA LEU A 2 -10.06 -0.54 -17.90
C LEU A 2 -10.13 -1.70 -16.88
N SER A 3 -11.32 -2.18 -16.55
CA SER A 3 -11.49 -3.28 -15.58
C SER A 3 -10.84 -4.59 -16.04
N THR A 4 -10.84 -4.84 -17.36
CA THR A 4 -10.17 -5.99 -17.99
C THR A 4 -8.65 -5.85 -17.93
N LEU A 5 -8.11 -4.65 -18.13
CA LEU A 5 -6.68 -4.35 -17.96
C LEU A 5 -6.24 -4.52 -16.50
N ILE A 6 -7.05 -4.09 -15.54
CA ILE A 6 -6.78 -4.26 -14.10
C ILE A 6 -6.80 -5.75 -13.71
N LEU A 7 -7.79 -6.51 -14.21
CA LEU A 7 -7.90 -7.94 -13.92
C LEU A 7 -6.74 -8.76 -14.50
N ASN A 8 -6.28 -8.41 -15.70
CA ASN A 8 -5.15 -9.05 -16.37
C ASN A 8 -3.78 -8.49 -15.97
N SER A 9 -3.76 -7.45 -15.13
CA SER A 9 -2.53 -6.88 -14.61
C SER A 9 -1.95 -7.80 -13.54
N ASN A 10 -0.71 -8.25 -13.77
CA ASN A 10 0.12 -8.89 -12.75
C ASN A 10 0.67 -7.87 -11.72
N LEU A 11 0.28 -6.60 -11.82
CA LEU A 11 0.72 -5.49 -10.96
C LEU A 11 -0.27 -5.25 -9.81
N LYS A 12 -0.77 -6.32 -9.20
CA LYS A 12 -1.56 -6.21 -7.97
C LYS A 12 -0.60 -5.88 -6.83
N ILE A 13 -0.97 -4.91 -6.00
CA ILE A 13 -0.31 -4.68 -4.72
C ILE A 13 -1.14 -5.34 -3.63
N SER A 14 -0.46 -5.90 -2.64
CA SER A 14 -1.11 -6.27 -1.40
C SER A 14 -1.19 -5.05 -0.48
N GLU A 15 -2.27 -4.93 0.30
CA GLU A 15 -2.38 -3.90 1.33
C GLU A 15 -1.18 -4.01 2.29
N ALA A 16 -0.58 -2.86 2.61
CA ALA A 16 0.57 -2.73 3.52
C ALA A 16 1.85 -3.46 3.08
N GLU A 17 1.94 -3.91 1.83
CA GLU A 17 3.16 -4.50 1.29
C GLU A 17 4.12 -3.45 0.73
N PHE A 18 5.36 -3.47 1.22
CA PHE A 18 6.47 -2.71 0.63
C PHE A 18 7.23 -3.53 -0.41
N ARG A 19 7.17 -3.09 -1.66
CA ARG A 19 7.74 -3.78 -2.83
C ARG A 19 9.22 -3.45 -3.06
N PHE A 20 10.06 -3.57 -2.03
CA PHE A 20 11.48 -3.19 -2.09
C PHE A 20 12.29 -4.00 -3.11
N ASP A 21 12.03 -5.30 -3.24
CA ASP A 21 12.72 -6.16 -4.22
C ASP A 21 12.40 -5.75 -5.65
N GLN A 22 11.13 -5.44 -5.92
CA GLN A 22 10.66 -4.96 -7.22
C GLN A 22 11.22 -3.56 -7.50
N LEU A 23 11.29 -2.69 -6.49
CA LEU A 23 11.93 -1.38 -6.61
C LEU A 23 13.42 -1.53 -6.97
N GLN A 24 14.14 -2.44 -6.32
CA GLN A 24 15.56 -2.67 -6.61
C GLN A 24 15.75 -3.19 -8.05
N LYS A 25 14.90 -4.11 -8.51
CA LYS A 25 14.90 -4.58 -9.90
C LYS A 25 14.61 -3.45 -10.88
N HIS A 26 13.65 -2.59 -10.55
CA HIS A 26 13.30 -1.43 -11.35
C HIS A 26 14.48 -0.47 -11.49
N PHE A 27 15.18 -0.16 -10.39
CA PHE A 27 16.36 0.72 -10.41
C PHE A 27 17.52 0.11 -11.18
N LYS A 28 17.78 -1.19 -11.02
CA LYS A 28 18.78 -1.92 -11.82
C LYS A 28 18.47 -1.84 -13.31
N SER A 29 17.20 -2.00 -13.70
CA SER A 29 16.78 -1.92 -15.11
C SER A 29 16.96 -0.53 -15.71
N LEU A 30 16.91 0.51 -14.89
CA LEU A 30 17.10 1.91 -15.29
C LEU A 30 18.55 2.40 -15.10
N ASN A 31 19.43 1.56 -14.53
CA ASN A 31 20.78 1.93 -14.10
C ASN A 31 20.80 3.17 -13.17
N LEU A 32 19.91 3.19 -12.17
CA LEU A 32 19.75 4.30 -11.23
C LEU A 32 20.22 3.94 -9.83
N GLN A 33 20.75 4.94 -9.12
CA GLN A 33 21.13 4.85 -7.70
C GLN A 33 20.23 5.70 -6.79
N TYR A 34 19.61 6.74 -7.33
CA TYR A 34 18.85 7.71 -6.54
C TYR A 34 17.46 7.95 -7.14
N ALA A 35 16.53 8.29 -6.27
CA ALA A 35 15.16 8.65 -6.59
C ALA A 35 14.60 9.56 -5.51
N PHE A 36 13.51 10.25 -5.83
CA PHE A 36 12.72 10.97 -4.84
C PHE A 36 11.65 10.05 -4.29
N GLY A 37 11.51 10.01 -2.97
CA GLY A 37 10.35 9.39 -2.31
C GLY A 37 9.31 10.46 -2.00
N SER A 38 8.04 10.14 -2.23
CA SER A 38 6.91 10.98 -1.83
C SER A 38 5.85 10.12 -1.18
N GLU A 39 5.20 10.69 -0.18
CA GLU A 39 4.04 10.12 0.50
C GLU A 39 2.83 11.02 0.24
N ASP A 40 1.69 10.41 -0.04
CA ASP A 40 0.41 11.13 -0.14
C ASP A 40 -0.73 10.28 0.42
N ALA A 41 -1.75 10.96 0.96
CA ALA A 41 -2.95 10.33 1.49
C ALA A 41 -4.17 10.81 0.71
N THR A 42 -4.83 9.88 0.02
CA THR A 42 -5.97 10.20 -0.84
C THR A 42 -7.26 9.57 -0.31
N GLY A 43 -8.39 10.26 -0.52
CA GLY A 43 -9.71 9.75 -0.16
C GLY A 43 -10.07 8.50 -0.98
N VAL A 44 -10.63 7.49 -0.31
CA VAL A 44 -11.07 6.26 -0.99
C VAL A 44 -12.54 5.95 -0.74
N ILE A 45 -13.13 5.19 -1.66
CA ILE A 45 -14.45 4.61 -1.47
C ILE A 45 -14.35 3.59 -0.34
N LYS A 46 -15.01 3.90 0.78
CA LYS A 46 -15.06 3.05 1.97
C LYS A 46 -15.73 1.71 1.66
N LYS A 47 -14.93 0.68 1.39
CA LYS A 47 -15.42 -0.66 1.09
C LYS A 47 -14.54 -1.69 1.76
N ILE A 48 -15.17 -2.56 2.55
CA ILE A 48 -14.53 -3.77 3.06
C ILE A 48 -14.71 -4.86 1.99
N LYS A 49 -13.64 -5.56 1.66
CA LYS A 49 -13.68 -6.72 0.79
C LYS A 49 -13.08 -7.92 1.50
N TYR A 50 -13.81 -9.02 1.52
CA TYR A 50 -13.27 -10.32 1.90
C TYR A 50 -12.50 -10.94 0.73
N ASP A 51 -11.29 -11.39 0.98
CA ASP A 51 -10.50 -12.22 0.07
C ASP A 51 -10.53 -13.66 0.59
N SER A 52 -11.26 -14.52 -0.12
CA SER A 52 -11.43 -15.93 0.22
C SER A 52 -10.20 -16.78 -0.08
N ILE A 53 -9.25 -16.29 -0.88
CA ILE A 53 -8.02 -17.04 -1.19
C ILE A 53 -7.06 -16.96 -0.01
N THR A 54 -7.01 -15.80 0.64
CA THR A 54 -6.08 -15.51 1.73
C THR A 54 -6.79 -15.28 3.06
N ASN A 55 -8.05 -15.70 3.21
CA ASN A 55 -8.89 -15.55 4.41
C ASN A 55 -8.74 -14.20 5.15
N LYS A 56 -8.74 -13.09 4.40
CA LYS A 56 -8.49 -11.75 4.98
C LYS A 56 -9.50 -10.72 4.54
N PHE A 57 -9.66 -9.69 5.37
CA PHE A 57 -10.34 -8.47 4.95
C PHE A 57 -9.34 -7.44 4.45
N ILE A 58 -9.77 -6.67 3.46
CA ILE A 58 -9.09 -5.49 2.91
C ILE A 58 -10.00 -4.28 3.10
N GLY A 59 -9.44 -3.11 3.38
CA GLY A 59 -10.19 -1.86 3.52
C GLY A 59 -10.48 -1.43 4.96
N PHE A 60 -9.81 -2.06 5.93
CA PHE A 60 -9.71 -1.56 7.30
C PHE A 60 -8.45 -0.70 7.46
N PRO A 61 -8.42 0.24 8.41
CA PRO A 61 -7.20 0.91 8.82
C PRO A 61 -6.16 -0.12 9.27
N THR A 62 -5.00 -0.13 8.62
CA THR A 62 -3.93 -1.05 8.96
C THR A 62 -3.22 -0.55 10.22
N PRO A 63 -3.10 -1.37 11.28
CA PRO A 63 -2.31 -1.00 12.44
C PRO A 63 -0.85 -0.76 12.07
N LEU A 64 -0.20 0.17 12.76
CA LEU A 64 1.20 0.50 12.56
C LEU A 64 2.03 -0.12 13.69
N ASP A 65 3.18 -0.67 13.33
CA ASP A 65 4.25 -1.08 14.23
C ASP A 65 5.48 -0.21 13.93
N HIS A 66 5.86 0.65 14.89
CA HIS A 66 6.92 1.66 14.70
C HIS A 66 6.76 2.48 13.41
N GLY A 67 5.54 2.99 13.17
CA GLY A 67 5.22 3.80 11.99
C GLY A 67 5.13 3.02 10.67
N VAL A 68 5.36 1.71 10.67
CA VAL A 68 5.27 0.84 9.49
C VAL A 68 3.97 0.03 9.55
N PRO A 69 3.15 -0.01 8.49
CA PRO A 69 1.91 -0.79 8.51
C PRO A 69 2.19 -2.29 8.56
N ILE A 70 1.42 -3.01 9.37
CA ILE A 70 1.56 -4.46 9.51
C ILE A 70 0.86 -5.14 8.33
N LYS A 71 1.64 -5.78 7.46
CA LYS A 71 1.13 -6.56 6.32
C LYS A 71 0.21 -7.68 6.82
N GLU A 72 -0.95 -7.82 6.18
CA GLU A 72 -1.91 -8.91 6.41
C GLU A 72 -2.43 -9.03 7.85
N TYR A 73 -2.53 -7.91 8.58
CA TYR A 73 -3.01 -7.90 9.97
C TYR A 73 -4.39 -8.56 10.18
N TYR A 74 -5.36 -8.27 9.31
CA TYR A 74 -6.72 -8.81 9.41
C TYR A 74 -6.89 -10.16 8.70
N HIS A 75 -5.96 -11.07 8.96
CA HIS A 75 -5.98 -12.45 8.50
C HIS A 75 -6.36 -13.40 9.64
N THR A 76 -7.33 -14.28 9.41
CA THR A 76 -7.74 -15.28 10.40
C THR A 76 -8.54 -16.41 9.76
N ASP A 77 -8.41 -17.62 10.29
CA ASP A 77 -9.23 -18.77 9.90
C ASP A 77 -10.52 -18.88 10.73
N SER A 78 -10.75 -17.96 11.69
CA SER A 78 -11.94 -17.95 12.55
C SER A 78 -13.05 -17.07 11.97
N LEU A 79 -14.19 -17.68 11.63
CA LEU A 79 -15.38 -16.97 11.18
C LEU A 79 -15.90 -15.96 12.22
N ASP A 80 -15.80 -16.30 13.51
CA ASP A 80 -16.27 -15.42 14.58
C ASP A 80 -15.37 -14.19 14.71
N THR A 81 -14.06 -14.36 14.54
CA THR A 81 -13.11 -13.26 14.48
C THR A 81 -13.38 -12.36 13.27
N LEU A 82 -13.65 -12.94 12.09
CA LEU A 82 -14.03 -12.18 10.90
C LEU A 82 -15.31 -11.34 11.15
N LYS A 83 -16.36 -11.94 11.72
CA LYS A 83 -17.60 -11.23 12.06
C LYS A 83 -17.36 -10.10 13.05
N LEU A 84 -16.55 -10.37 14.07
CA LEU A 84 -16.20 -9.38 15.08
C LEU A 84 -15.51 -8.18 14.43
N TRP A 85 -14.49 -8.39 13.61
CA TRP A 85 -13.80 -7.31 12.89
C TRP A 85 -14.74 -6.53 11.96
N PHE A 86 -15.55 -7.23 11.17
CA PHE A 86 -16.50 -6.59 10.25
C PHE A 86 -17.50 -5.66 10.94
N ASN A 87 -17.92 -6.00 12.16
CA ASN A 87 -18.91 -5.24 12.92
C ASN A 87 -18.30 -4.15 13.82
N SER A 88 -17.03 -4.28 14.20
CA SER A 88 -16.41 -3.40 15.21
C SER A 88 -15.38 -2.43 14.66
N ILE A 89 -14.80 -2.71 13.49
CA ILE A 89 -13.71 -1.92 12.92
C ILE A 89 -14.26 -0.98 11.87
N ASP A 90 -13.88 0.29 11.99
CA ASP A 90 -14.23 1.31 11.01
C ASP A 90 -13.54 1.06 9.67
N LYS A 91 -14.19 1.50 8.60
CA LYS A 91 -13.65 1.38 7.24
C LYS A 91 -12.60 2.45 7.03
N ALA A 92 -11.48 2.09 6.40
CA ALA A 92 -10.46 3.07 6.02
C ALA A 92 -11.09 4.17 5.16
N SER A 93 -10.89 5.42 5.56
CA SER A 93 -11.37 6.60 4.83
C SER A 93 -10.35 7.14 3.85
N LEU A 94 -9.08 6.86 4.10
CA LEU A 94 -7.96 7.30 3.29
C LEU A 94 -7.12 6.10 2.89
N LEU A 95 -6.48 6.19 1.74
CA LEU A 95 -5.40 5.32 1.32
C LEU A 95 -4.11 6.12 1.37
N ASN A 96 -3.20 5.67 2.22
CA ASN A 96 -1.86 6.21 2.22
C ASN A 96 -1.02 5.52 1.15
N VAL A 97 -0.23 6.27 0.41
CA VAL A 97 0.49 5.82 -0.78
C VAL A 97 1.92 6.31 -0.73
N HIS A 98 2.87 5.38 -0.87
CA HIS A 98 4.28 5.70 -1.04
C HIS A 98 4.66 5.55 -2.51
N MET A 99 5.12 6.65 -3.12
CA MET A 99 5.56 6.71 -4.50
C MET A 99 7.05 7.00 -4.55
N ILE A 100 7.73 6.37 -5.50
CA ILE A 100 9.14 6.60 -5.79
C ILE A 100 9.25 7.14 -7.21
N GLN A 101 9.77 8.35 -7.37
CA GLN A 101 10.03 8.98 -8.66
C GLN A 101 11.52 8.83 -8.99
N PRO A 102 11.90 7.97 -9.96
CA PRO A 102 13.29 7.86 -10.36
C PRO A 102 13.79 9.15 -11.00
N VAL A 103 15.06 9.49 -10.77
CA VAL A 103 15.70 10.66 -11.38
C VAL A 103 16.02 10.35 -12.84
N GLN A 104 15.80 11.33 -13.72
CA GLN A 104 16.20 11.23 -15.12
C GLN A 104 17.73 11.18 -15.21
N SER A 105 18.28 10.14 -15.84
CA SER A 105 19.70 10.10 -16.19
C SER A 105 20.01 11.06 -17.33
N ALA A 106 21.22 11.62 -17.37
CA ALA A 106 21.70 12.45 -18.48
C ALA A 106 21.64 11.73 -19.85
N THR A 107 21.61 10.39 -19.84
CA THR A 107 21.51 9.54 -21.04
C THR A 107 20.08 9.17 -21.43
N GLN A 108 19.08 9.54 -20.61
CA GLN A 108 17.67 9.22 -20.86
C GLN A 108 16.93 10.47 -21.35
N ASN A 109 16.28 10.35 -22.52
CA ASN A 109 15.46 11.43 -23.09
C ASN A 109 14.02 11.46 -22.54
N THR A 110 13.68 10.53 -21.65
CA THR A 110 12.35 10.42 -21.05
C THR A 110 12.46 10.35 -19.53
N ILE A 111 11.49 10.96 -18.86
CA ILE A 111 11.35 10.87 -17.40
C ILE A 111 10.84 9.46 -17.07
N PRO A 112 11.55 8.68 -16.23
CA PRO A 112 11.08 7.35 -15.82
C PRO A 112 9.73 7.43 -15.11
N SER A 113 8.87 6.43 -15.34
CA SER A 113 7.59 6.35 -14.64
C SER A 113 7.77 6.16 -13.14
N SER A 114 6.90 6.78 -12.34
CA SER A 114 6.91 6.60 -10.89
C SER A 114 6.58 5.15 -10.51
N PHE A 115 7.19 4.68 -9.43
CA PHE A 115 6.98 3.35 -8.88
C PHE A 115 6.17 3.44 -7.59
N LEU A 116 5.04 2.75 -7.53
CA LEU A 116 4.26 2.62 -6.30
C LEU A 116 4.96 1.65 -5.34
N LEU A 117 5.54 2.13 -4.24
CA LEU A 117 6.26 1.30 -3.29
C LEU A 117 5.32 0.49 -2.40
N SER A 118 4.33 1.16 -1.80
CA SER A 118 3.32 0.54 -0.95
C SER A 118 2.06 1.40 -0.87
N ALA A 119 0.94 0.77 -0.52
CA ALA A 119 -0.28 1.48 -0.16
C ALA A 119 -1.07 0.73 0.91
N TYR A 120 -1.73 1.46 1.81
CA TYR A 120 -2.49 0.88 2.92
C TYR A 120 -3.56 1.84 3.45
N GLY A 121 -4.63 1.27 4.01
CA GLY A 121 -5.75 2.04 4.54
C GLY A 121 -5.41 2.71 5.86
N ILE A 122 -5.85 3.96 6.04
CA ILE A 122 -5.80 4.70 7.30
C ILE A 122 -7.14 5.43 7.54
N ASP A 123 -7.36 5.88 8.77
CA ASP A 123 -8.56 6.61 9.23
C ASP A 123 -8.26 8.01 9.79
N ASN A 124 -7.05 8.52 9.56
CA ASN A 124 -6.59 9.82 10.05
C ASN A 124 -6.58 9.96 11.59
N THR A 125 -6.45 8.85 12.32
CA THR A 125 -6.38 8.84 13.79
C THR A 125 -4.97 8.75 14.36
N ALA A 126 -3.94 8.87 13.51
CA ALA A 126 -2.53 8.76 13.91
C ALA A 126 -2.19 9.80 15.00
N THR A 127 -1.55 9.32 16.07
CA THR A 127 -1.08 10.15 17.18
C THR A 127 0.27 10.79 16.86
N ALA A 128 0.69 11.75 17.69
CA ALA A 128 2.04 12.31 17.59
C ALA A 128 3.14 11.25 17.73
N ASN A 129 2.91 10.21 18.55
CA ASN A 129 3.86 9.12 18.70
C ASN A 129 3.94 8.27 17.43
N ASP A 130 2.81 7.97 16.79
CA ASP A 130 2.79 7.22 15.52
C ASP A 130 3.53 7.97 14.42
N ILE A 131 3.42 9.31 14.41
CA ILE A 131 4.17 10.16 13.49
C ILE A 131 5.67 10.09 13.81
N LEU A 132 6.07 10.26 15.07
CA LEU A 132 7.50 10.24 15.45
C LEU A 132 8.17 8.90 15.20
N GLN A 133 7.45 7.78 15.39
CA GLN A 133 8.02 6.46 15.13
C GLN A 133 8.22 6.16 13.64
N ARG A 134 7.58 6.94 12.77
CA ARG A 134 7.56 6.74 11.33
C ARG A 134 8.70 7.46 10.59
N TRP A 135 9.24 8.52 11.17
CA TRP A 135 10.26 9.40 10.59
C TRP A 135 11.57 9.33 11.38
#